data_AF-Q05E19-F1
#
_entry.id   AF-Q05E19-F1
#
_cell.length_a   1.000
_cell.length_b   1.000
_cell.length_c   1.000
_cell.angle_alpha   90.00
_cell.angle_beta   90.00
_cell.angle_gamma   90.00
#
_symmetry.space_group_name_H-M   'P 1'
#
loop_
_entity.id
_entity.type
_entity.pdbx_description
1 polymer ?
#
loop_
_entity_poly.entity_id
_entity_poly.type
_entity_poly.pdbx_seq_one_letter_code
_entity_poly.pdbx_strand_id
1 'polypeptide(L)'
;MIGENAVYAILSGAIALILSLKLVSWWIETASRRRLVGRDMNKYDKPEVAEAGGIWAVVAGAFGLLMLEALLWLTRVAWGSHGTGIPGRHTPS
;
A
#
# COMPACT_ATOMS: atom_id res chain seq x y z
N MET A 1 3.54 11.24 -20.07
CA MET A 1 2.74 11.98 -19.06
C MET A 1 1.58 11.17 -18.48
N ILE A 2 0.47 10.88 -19.20
CA ILE A 2 -0.64 10.09 -18.59
C ILE A 2 -0.27 8.60 -18.42
N GLY A 3 0.42 8.01 -19.41
CA GLY A 3 0.77 6.59 -19.39
C GLY A 3 1.71 6.17 -18.24
N GLU A 4 2.73 6.95 -17.93
CA GLU A 4 3.70 6.63 -16.87
C GLU A 4 3.06 6.70 -15.47
N ASN A 5 2.23 7.72 -15.23
CA ASN A 5 1.48 7.84 -13.99
C ASN A 5 0.51 6.67 -13.80
N ALA A 6 -0.12 6.20 -14.89
CA ALA A 6 -0.96 5.01 -14.86
C ALA A 6 -0.17 3.75 -14.51
N VAL A 7 1.05 3.59 -15.04
CA VAL A 7 1.95 2.47 -14.69
C VAL A 7 2.28 2.48 -13.20
N TYR A 8 2.64 3.63 -12.62
CA TYR A 8 2.93 3.72 -11.18
C TYR A 8 1.71 3.41 -10.32
N ALA A 9 0.53 3.90 -10.71
CA ALA A 9 -0.72 3.60 -10.01
C ALA A 9 -1.09 2.11 -10.06
N ILE A 10 -0.90 1.46 -11.21
CA ILE A 10 -1.12 0.02 -11.37
C ILE A 10 -0.12 -0.77 -10.51
N LEU A 11 1.16 -0.41 -10.55
CA LEU A 11 2.20 -1.07 -9.75
C LEU A 11 1.93 -0.93 -8.25
N SER A 12 1.63 0.27 -7.77
CA SER A 12 1.32 0.51 -6.35
C SER A 12 0.04 -0.22 -5.91
N GLY A 13 -0.98 -0.25 -6.78
CA GLY A 13 -2.22 -0.99 -6.55
C GLY A 13 -1.99 -2.51 -6.49
N ALA A 14 -1.17 -3.06 -7.38
CA ALA A 14 -0.81 -4.47 -7.37
C ALA A 14 -0.05 -4.84 -6.08
N ILE A 15 0.88 -4.00 -5.63
CA ILE A 15 1.59 -4.18 -4.36
C ILE A 15 0.61 -4.18 -3.18
N ALA A 16 -0.31 -3.20 -3.14
CA ALA A 16 -1.33 -3.12 -2.10
C ALA A 16 -2.23 -4.37 -2.07
N LEU A 17 -2.64 -4.86 -3.24
CA LEU A 17 -3.47 -6.07 -3.36
C LEU A 17 -2.72 -7.31 -2.85
N ILE A 18 -1.48 -7.53 -3.30
CA ILE A 18 -0.66 -8.67 -2.86
C ILE A 18 -0.43 -8.61 -1.35
N LEU A 19 -0.13 -7.41 -0.83
CA LEU A 19 0.09 -7.21 0.60
C LEU A 19 -1.18 -7.47 1.41
N SER A 20 -2.33 -6.98 0.93
CA SER A 20 -3.64 -7.24 1.56
C SER A 20 -3.93 -8.73 1.64
N LEU A 21 -3.76 -9.46 0.53
CA LEU A 21 -3.97 -10.91 0.50
C LEU A 21 -3.06 -11.63 1.51
N LYS A 22 -1.77 -11.29 1.57
CA LYS A 22 -0.83 -11.90 2.51
C LYS A 22 -1.15 -11.57 3.97
N LEU A 23 -1.44 -10.31 4.27
CA LEU A 23 -1.73 -9.86 5.64
C LEU A 23 -3.04 -10.45 6.14
N VAL A 24 -4.08 -10.49 5.30
CA VAL A 24 -5.37 -11.09 5.67
C VAL A 24 -5.21 -12.59 5.91
N SER A 25 -4.51 -13.33 5.03
CA SER A 25 -4.25 -14.76 5.26
C SER A 25 -3.49 -15.02 6.55
N TRP A 26 -2.41 -14.28 6.80
CA TRP A 26 -1.65 -14.37 8.05
C TRP A 26 -2.50 -13.99 9.28
N TRP A 27 -3.38 -12.99 9.13
CA TRP A 27 -4.26 -12.56 10.20
C TRP A 27 -5.33 -13.60 10.53
N ILE A 28 -5.90 -14.28 9.54
CA ILE A 28 -6.90 -15.33 9.77
C ILE A 28 -6.32 -16.41 10.71
N GLU A 29 -5.10 -16.87 10.43
CA GLU A 29 -4.43 -17.83 11.31
C GLU A 29 -4.11 -17.25 12.69
N THR A 30 -3.65 -16.01 12.75
CA THR A 30 -3.26 -15.36 14.01
C THR A 30 -4.46 -15.07 14.90
N ALA A 31 -5.56 -14.63 14.32
CA ALA A 31 -6.83 -14.38 15.00
C ALA A 31 -7.40 -15.69 15.56
N SER A 32 -7.38 -16.77 14.77
CA SER A 32 -7.76 -18.10 15.24
C SER A 32 -6.93 -18.57 16.44
N ARG A 33 -5.59 -18.44 16.36
CA ARG A 33 -4.69 -18.78 17.48
C ARG A 33 -4.92 -17.93 18.74
N ARG A 34 -5.38 -16.68 18.58
CA ARG A 34 -5.59 -15.73 19.68
C ARG A 34 -7.04 -15.65 20.16
N ARG A 35 -7.93 -16.52 19.66
CA ARG A 35 -9.38 -16.48 19.94
C ARG A 35 -10.04 -15.13 19.62
N LEU A 36 -9.50 -14.42 18.62
CA LEU A 36 -10.08 -13.21 18.03
C LEU A 36 -11.00 -13.60 16.87
N VAL A 37 -11.93 -14.51 17.15
CA VAL A 37 -12.86 -15.10 16.19
C VAL A 37 -14.28 -14.91 16.67
N GLY A 38 -15.19 -14.68 15.73
CA GLY A 38 -16.63 -14.52 15.97
C GLY A 38 -17.41 -15.60 15.23
N ARG A 39 -18.61 -15.93 15.70
CA ARG A 39 -19.49 -16.87 15.00
C ARG A 39 -20.21 -16.17 13.86
N ASP A 40 -20.13 -16.73 12.66
CA ASP A 40 -20.94 -16.29 11.52
C ASP A 40 -22.41 -16.67 11.74
N MET A 41 -23.21 -15.71 12.21
CA MET A 41 -24.62 -15.93 12.58
C MET A 41 -25.51 -16.23 11.38
N ASN A 42 -25.06 -15.97 10.16
CA ASN A 42 -25.84 -16.16 8.94
C ASN A 42 -25.78 -17.62 8.43
N LYS A 43 -24.87 -18.45 8.95
CA LYS A 43 -24.69 -19.83 8.53
C LYS A 43 -25.24 -20.83 9.55
N TYR A 44 -25.79 -21.94 9.06
CA TYR A 44 -26.41 -22.97 9.90
C TYR A 44 -25.44 -23.58 10.91
N ASP A 45 -24.21 -23.86 10.47
CA ASP A 45 -23.11 -24.42 11.25
C ASP A 45 -22.41 -23.39 12.15
N LYS A 46 -22.72 -22.10 11.99
CA LYS A 46 -22.18 -20.97 12.78
C LYS A 46 -20.66 -21.05 12.96
N PRO A 47 -19.89 -21.18 11.86
CA PRO A 47 -18.45 -21.37 11.94
C PRO A 47 -17.78 -20.16 12.58
N GLU A 48 -16.65 -20.40 13.24
CA GLU A 48 -15.81 -19.33 13.76
C GLU A 48 -15.01 -18.70 12.62
N VAL A 49 -15.09 -17.38 12.48
CA VAL A 49 -14.40 -16.58 11.47
C VAL A 49 -13.56 -15.51 12.13
N ALA A 50 -12.37 -15.25 11.58
CA ALA A 50 -11.48 -14.21 12.08
C ALA A 50 -12.15 -12.83 12.04
N GLU A 51 -12.18 -12.14 13.17
CA GLU A 51 -12.68 -10.76 13.25
C GLU A 51 -11.61 -9.75 12.82
N ALA A 52 -11.99 -8.50 12.62
CA ALA A 52 -11.08 -7.38 12.33
C ALA A 52 -10.18 -7.54 11.09
N GLY A 53 -10.50 -8.44 10.15
CA GLY A 53 -9.74 -8.61 8.90
C GLY A 53 -9.67 -7.33 8.05
N GLY A 54 -10.67 -6.46 8.13
CA GLY A 54 -10.72 -5.19 7.40
C GLY A 54 -9.60 -4.21 7.75
N ILE A 55 -9.05 -4.27 8.98
CA ILE A 55 -7.94 -3.39 9.39
C ILE A 55 -6.70 -3.64 8.51
N TRP A 56 -6.42 -4.90 8.17
CA TRP A 56 -5.28 -5.25 7.33
C TRP A 56 -5.45 -4.78 5.88
N ALA A 57 -6.68 -4.73 5.38
CA ALA A 57 -6.97 -4.13 4.08
C ALA A 57 -6.70 -2.61 4.08
N VAL A 58 -7.08 -1.91 5.17
CA VAL A 58 -6.77 -0.48 5.34
C VAL A 58 -5.26 -0.24 5.40
N VAL A 59 -4.53 -1.04 6.19
CA VAL A 59 -3.06 -0.97 6.29
C VAL A 59 -2.40 -1.19 4.93
N ALA A 60 -2.82 -2.21 4.19
CA ALA A 60 -2.29 -2.50 2.86
C ALA A 60 -2.60 -1.39 1.85
N GLY A 61 -3.80 -0.81 1.90
CA GLY A 61 -4.19 0.34 1.08
C GLY A 61 -3.35 1.59 1.36
N ALA A 62 -3.15 1.91 2.64
CA ALA A 62 -2.29 3.02 3.05
C ALA A 62 -0.84 2.82 2.57
N PHE A 63 -0.31 1.59 2.68
CA PHE A 63 1.03 1.27 2.19
C PHE A 63 1.12 1.41 0.66
N GLY A 64 0.08 1.00 -0.07
CA GLY A 64 -0.03 1.23 -1.51
C GLY A 64 0.02 2.71 -1.90
N LEU A 65 -0.71 3.56 -1.17
CA LEU A 65 -0.70 5.00 -1.40
C LEU A 65 0.69 5.61 -1.13
N LEU A 66 1.33 5.23 -0.03
CA LEU A 66 2.69 5.66 0.27
C LEU A 66 3.69 5.21 -0.80
N MET A 67 3.53 4.00 -1.35
CA MET A 67 4.35 3.51 -2.44
C MET A 67 4.14 4.32 -3.73
N LEU A 68 2.90 4.69 -4.04
CA LEU A 68 2.60 5.57 -5.18
C LEU A 68 3.30 6.92 -5.02
N GLU A 69 3.17 7.55 -3.85
CA GLU A 69 3.85 8.81 -3.55
C GLU A 69 5.37 8.69 -3.67
N ALA A 70 5.95 7.59 -3.17
CA ALA A 70 7.39 7.35 -3.26
C ALA A 70 7.86 7.22 -4.73
N LEU A 71 7.12 6.50 -5.58
CA LEU A 71 7.45 6.33 -7.00
C LEU A 71 7.33 7.65 -7.77
N LEU A 72 6.27 8.42 -7.51
CA LEU A 72 6.07 9.74 -8.11
C LEU A 72 7.12 10.75 -7.65
N TRP A 73 7.53 10.69 -6.39
CA TRP A 73 8.60 11.54 -5.87
C TRP A 73 9.96 11.19 -6.50
N LEU A 74 10.31 9.89 -6.54
CA LEU A 74 11.59 9.43 -7.09
C LEU A 74 11.76 9.87 -8.55
N THR A 75 10.71 9.77 -9.34
CA THR A 75 10.73 10.16 -10.76
C THR A 75 10.88 11.67 -10.95
N ARG A 76 10.19 12.48 -10.13
CA ARG A 76 10.34 13.94 -10.14
C ARG A 76 11.75 14.38 -9.71
N VAL A 77 12.33 13.72 -8.70
CA VAL A 77 13.68 14.01 -8.22
C VAL A 77 14.74 13.55 -9.22
N ALA A 78 14.59 12.36 -9.80
CA ALA A 78 15.48 11.86 -10.84
C ALA A 78 15.49 12.81 -12.05
N TRP A 79 14.33 13.35 -12.43
CA TRP A 79 14.25 14.37 -13.48
C TRP A 79 14.87 15.71 -13.06
N GLY A 80 14.63 16.14 -11.81
CA GLY A 80 15.25 17.35 -11.23
C GLY A 80 16.78 17.30 -11.18
N SER A 81 17.38 16.10 -11.21
CA SER A 81 18.83 15.94 -11.31
C SER A 81 19.39 16.11 -12.73
N HIS A 82 18.55 16.05 -13.76
CA HIS A 82 18.96 16.11 -15.17
C HIS A 82 18.71 17.46 -15.85
N GLY A 83 18.23 18.47 -15.12
CA GLY A 83 17.96 19.80 -15.67
C GLY A 83 18.14 20.93 -14.66
N THR A 84 19.37 21.42 -14.52
CA THR A 84 19.76 22.82 -14.81
C THR A 84 21.17 23.06 -14.30
N GLY A 85 22.13 23.20 -15.23
CA GLY A 85 23.14 24.22 -15.02
C GLY A 85 22.38 25.53 -14.97
N ILE A 86 22.20 26.10 -13.78
CA ILE A 86 21.69 27.47 -13.61
C ILE A 86 22.92 28.38 -13.76
N PRO A 87 23.10 29.11 -14.87
CA PRO A 87 24.05 30.20 -14.88
C PRO A 87 23.43 31.32 -14.03
N GLY A 88 24.07 31.69 -12.92
CA GLY A 88 23.70 32.89 -12.16
C GLY A 88 23.35 32.71 -10.68
N ARG A 89 23.57 31.54 -10.06
CA ARG A 89 23.54 31.49 -8.59
C ARG A 89 24.83 32.07 -8.02
N HIS A 90 24.85 33.40 -7.84
CA HIS A 90 25.87 34.06 -7.02
C HIS A 90 25.80 33.49 -5.61
N THR A 91 26.83 32.75 -5.21
CA THR A 91 27.11 32.46 -3.81
C THR A 91 27.51 33.77 -3.13
N PRO A 92 26.85 34.20 -2.05
CA PRO A 92 27.41 35.26 -1.22
C PRO A 92 28.68 34.71 -0.56
N SER A 93 29.76 35.45 -0.72
CA SER A 93 31.05 35.28 -0.02
C SER A 93 30.92 35.48 1.48
#